data_AF-A0A9Q2PI73-F1
#
_entry.id   AF-A0A9Q2PI73-F1
#
_cell.length_a   1.000
_cell.length_b   1.000
_cell.length_c   1.000
_cell.angle_alpha   90.00
_cell.angle_beta   90.00
_cell.angle_gamma   90.00
#
_symmetry.space_group_name_H-M   'P 1'
#
loop_
_entity.id
_entity.type
_entity.pdbx_description
1 polymer ?
#
loop_
_entity_poly.entity_id
_entity_poly.type
_entity_poly.pdbx_seq_one_letter_code
_entity_poly.pdbx_strand_id
1 'polypeptide(L)' 'MSTPPSEPLLSLRSAVLLLIAALIGIGVGVLTVFAGQPVATAIIAGGGAGGASLMALEKLIR' A
#
# COMPACT_ATOMS: atom_id res chain seq x y z
N MET A 1 15.00 -10.96 35.54
CA MET A 1 14.17 -11.40 34.41
C MET A 1 14.37 -10.41 33.27
N SER A 2 15.14 -10.80 32.25
CA SER A 2 15.39 -9.96 31.06
C SER A 2 14.27 -10.20 30.05
N THR A 3 13.40 -9.21 29.85
CA THR A 3 12.35 -9.20 28.83
C THR A 3 12.98 -9.46 27.44
N PRO A 4 12.46 -10.41 26.64
CA PRO A 4 12.97 -10.62 25.30
C PRO A 4 12.77 -9.35 24.46
N PRO A 5 13.73 -8.98 23.60
CA PRO A 5 13.59 -7.82 22.73
C PRO A 5 12.33 -8.02 21.89
N SER A 6 11.39 -7.07 21.97
CA SER A 6 10.19 -7.06 21.13
C SER A 6 10.63 -6.75 19.71
N GLU A 7 10.91 -7.80 18.94
CA GLU A 7 11.22 -7.69 17.54
C GLU A 7 10.02 -7.05 16.83
N PRO A 8 10.19 -5.91 16.13
CA PRO A 8 9.08 -5.26 15.46
C PRO A 8 8.44 -6.21 14.45
N LEU A 9 7.15 -6.53 14.65
CA LEU A 9 6.36 -7.37 13.75
C LEU A 9 6.37 -6.86 12.30
N LEU A 10 6.68 -5.57 12.13
CA LEU A 10 6.79 -4.89 10.86
C LEU A 10 7.94 -3.88 10.97
N SER A 11 8.95 -4.00 10.12
CA SER A 11 10.03 -3.01 10.06
C SER A 11 9.43 -1.63 9.74
N LEU A 12 9.91 -0.57 10.40
CA LEU A 12 9.41 0.80 10.20
C LEU A 12 9.35 1.17 8.71
N ARG A 13 10.36 0.71 7.94
CA ARG A 13 10.40 0.84 6.49
C ARG A 13 9.15 0.22 5.86
N SER A 14 8.92 -1.08 6.05
CA SER A 14 7.78 -1.76 5.43
C SER A 14 6.44 -1.20 5.87
N ALA A 15 6.31 -0.67 7.10
CA ALA A 15 5.09 -0.02 7.56
C ALA A 15 4.80 1.27 6.79
N VAL A 16 5.83 2.10 6.59
CA VAL A 16 5.73 3.32 5.78
C VAL A 16 5.44 2.99 4.31
N LEU A 17 6.09 1.96 3.76
CA LEU A 17 5.83 1.52 2.39
C LEU A 17 4.36 1.06 2.20
N LEU A 18 3.84 0.27 3.15
CA LEU A 18 2.47 -0.24 3.12
C LEU A 18 1.45 0.90 3.25
N LEU A 19 1.73 1.87 4.13
CA LEU A 19 0.89 3.05 4.31
C LEU A 19 0.80 3.88 3.01
N ILE A 20 1.93 4.17 2.37
CA ILE A 20 1.97 4.92 1.11
C ILE A 20 1.24 4.16 -0.01
N ALA A 21 1.47 2.85 -0.13
CA ALA A 21 0.77 2.01 -1.09
C ALA A 21 -0.75 2.02 -0.87
N ALA A 22 -1.20 1.97 0.39
CA ALA A 22 -2.61 2.05 0.73
C ALA A 22 -3.22 3.42 0.37
N LEU A 23 -2.52 4.52 0.66
CA LEU A 23 -2.96 5.88 0.27
C LEU A 23 -3.11 6.02 -1.24
N ILE A 24 -2.17 5.49 -2.02
CA ILE A 24 -2.23 5.51 -3.49
C ILE A 24 -3.40 4.67 -4.00
N GLY A 25 -3.58 3.46 -3.46
CA GLY A 25 -4.70 2.59 -3.83
C GLY A 25 -6.06 3.21 -3.52
N ILE A 26 -6.19 3.86 -2.36
CA ILE A 26 -7.41 4.61 -1.98
C ILE A 26 -7.64 5.77 -2.95
N GLY A 27 -6.61 6.57 -3.23
CA GLY A 27 -6.72 7.70 -4.17
C GLY A 27 -7.18 7.29 -5.55
N VAL A 28 -6.57 6.23 -6.11
CA VAL A 28 -6.94 5.69 -7.43
C VAL A 28 -8.33 5.07 -7.42
N GLY A 29 -8.68 4.33 -6.37
CA GLY A 29 -10.00 3.72 -6.22
C GLY A 29 -11.11 4.77 -6.15
N VAL A 30 -10.95 5.79 -5.30
CA VAL A 30 -11.90 6.90 -5.16
C VAL A 30 -12.04 7.65 -6.48
N LEU A 31 -10.93 7.96 -7.15
CA LEU A 31 -10.97 8.67 -8.43
C LEU A 31 -11.68 7.84 -9.51
N THR A 32 -11.50 6.51 -9.49
CA THR A 32 -12.15 5.60 -10.44
C THR A 32 -13.67 5.53 -10.20
N VAL A 33 -14.12 5.55 -8.95
CA VAL A 33 -15.55 5.64 -8.62
C VAL A 33 -16.12 7.01 -9.05
N PHE A 34 -15.39 8.10 -8.80
CA PHE A 34 -15.79 9.44 -9.25
C PHE A 34 -15.82 9.56 -10.78
N ALA A 35 -15.00 8.78 -11.49
CA ALA A 35 -15.04 8.68 -12.95
C ALA A 35 -16.25 7.89 -13.48
N GLY A 36 -17.16 7.45 -12.61
CA GLY A 36 -18.37 6.69 -13.00
C GLY A 36 -18.07 5.26 -13.43
N GLN A 37 -16.87 4.73 -13.12
CA GLN A 37 -16.51 3.37 -13.46
C GLN A 37 -17.11 2.36 -12.48
N PRO A 38 -17.32 1.10 -12.92
CA PRO A 38 -17.78 0.03 -12.05
C PRO A 38 -16.89 -0.14 -10.82
N VAL A 39 -17.51 -0.45 -9.67
CA VAL A 39 -16.80 -0.66 -8.40
C VAL A 39 -15.72 -1.74 -8.54
N ALA A 40 -15.97 -2.79 -9.33
CA ALA A 40 -14.97 -3.82 -9.63
C ALA A 40 -13.71 -3.24 -10.29
N THR A 41 -13.88 -2.32 -11.25
CA THR A 41 -12.78 -1.63 -11.92
C THR A 41 -12.01 -0.73 -10.95
N ALA A 42 -12.70 -0.07 -10.03
CA ALA A 42 -12.08 0.73 -8.99
C ALA A 42 -11.20 -0.09 -8.03
N ILE A 43 -11.66 -1.29 -7.65
CA ILE A 43 -10.88 -2.20 -6.79
C ILE A 43 -9.67 -2.76 -7.54
N ILE A 44 -9.82 -3.12 -8.82
CA ILE A 44 -8.70 -3.61 -9.63
C ILE A 44 -7.67 -2.49 -9.89
N ALA A 45 -8.12 -1.29 -10.25
CA ALA A 45 -7.24 -0.15 -10.49
C ALA A 45 -6.53 0.30 -9.20
N GLY A 46 -7.26 0.40 -8.09
CA GLY A 46 -6.70 0.74 -6.77
C GLY A 46 -5.76 -0.33 -6.23
N GLY A 47 -6.13 -1.60 -6.33
CA GLY A 47 -5.30 -2.74 -5.91
C GLY A 47 -4.04 -2.89 -6.77
N GLY A 48 -4.17 -2.73 -8.09
CA GLY A 48 -3.04 -2.74 -9.02
C GLY A 48 -2.08 -1.58 -8.78
N ALA A 49 -2.59 -0.36 -8.59
CA ALA A 49 -1.77 0.82 -8.30
C ALA A 49 -1.09 0.72 -6.93
N GLY A 50 -1.79 0.24 -5.89
CA GLY A 50 -1.22 0.01 -4.56
C GLY A 50 -0.13 -1.06 -4.58
N GLY A 51 -0.39 -2.21 -5.23
CA GLY A 51 0.59 -3.28 -5.37
C GLY A 51 1.83 -2.87 -6.18
N ALA A 52 1.63 -2.16 -7.30
CA ALA A 52 2.73 -1.63 -8.12
C ALA A 52 3.56 -0.59 -7.36
N SER A 53 2.92 0.24 -6.53
CA SER A 53 3.62 1.23 -5.70
C SER A 53 4.50 0.58 -4.65
N LEU A 54 4.01 -0.48 -4.00
CA LEU A 54 4.81 -1.23 -3.02
C LEU A 54 6.05 -1.84 -3.68
N MET A 55 5.88 -2.47 -4.85
CA MET A 55 6.97 -3.10 -5.60
C MET A 55 7.99 -2.07 -6.13
N ALA A 56 7.51 -0.90 -6.58
CA ALA A 56 8.38 0.19 -7.02
C ALA A 56 9.18 0.79 -5.86
N LEU A 57 8.55 0.97 -4.69
CA LEU A 57 9.18 1.57 -3.52
C LEU A 57 10.14 0.60 -2.81
N GLU A 58 9.86 -0.70 -2.86
CA GLU A 58 10.82 -1.73 -2.45
C GLU A 58 12.05 -1.75 -3.37
N LYS A 59 11.83 -1.68 -4.70
CA LYS A 59 12.88 -1.67 -5.71
C LYS A 59 13.73 -0.39 -5.72
N LEU A 60 13.18 0.76 -5.34
CA LEU A 60 13.89 2.03 -5.31
C LEU A 60 14.86 2.15 -4.12
N ILE A 61 14.54 1.55 -2.98
CA ILE A 61 15.43 1.58 -1.81
C ILE A 61 16.45 0.41 -1.82
N ARG A 62 16.36 -0.54 -2.75
CA ARG A 62 17.34 -1.64 -2.90
C ARG A 62 18.48 -1.24 -3.84
#